data_AF-A0A9X0I606-F1
#
_entry.id   AF-A0A9X0I606-F1
#
_cell.length_a   1.000
_cell.length_b   1.000
_cell.length_c   1.000
_cell.angle_alpha   90.00
_cell.angle_beta   90.00
_cell.angle_gamma   90.00
#
_symmetry.space_group_name_H-M   'P 1'
#
loop_
_entity.id
_entity.type
_entity.pdbx_description
1 polymer ?
#
loop_
_entity_poly.entity_id
_entity_poly.type
_entity_poly.pdbx_seq_one_letter_code
_entity_poly.pdbx_strand_id
1 'polypeptide(L)' 'MAGWPTYCARCGGPAIALIEAGHPGTGHYRAEVTCTRHHPAAIRWASHVGPARTTPIGDQPALFDLPEVTR' A
#
# COMPACT_ATOMS: atom_id res chain seq x y z
N MET A 1 -15.57 -3.56 12.15
CA MET A 1 -15.65 -4.42 10.95
C MET A 1 -14.22 -4.78 10.59
N ALA A 2 -13.86 -6.06 10.64
CA ALA A 2 -12.54 -6.49 10.16
C ALA A 2 -12.52 -6.28 8.64
N GLY A 3 -11.75 -5.28 8.19
CA GLY A 3 -11.54 -5.05 6.77
C GLY A 3 -10.74 -6.18 6.14
N TRP A 4 -10.73 -6.27 4.82
CA TRP A 4 -9.86 -7.23 4.13
C TRP A 4 -8.39 -6.82 4.31
N PRO A 5 -7.46 -7.78 4.51
CA PRO A 5 -6.05 -7.47 4.60
C PRO A 5 -5.59 -6.82 3.29
N THR A 6 -4.88 -5.71 3.43
CA THR A 6 -4.35 -4.96 2.29
C THR A 6 -2.85 -5.22 2.18
N TYR A 7 -2.40 -5.53 0.98
CA TYR A 7 -1.02 -5.96 0.72
C TYR A 7 -0.26 -4.94 -0.13
N CYS A 8 1.06 -4.89 0.07
CA CYS A 8 1.95 -4.08 -0.73
C CYS A 8 1.94 -4.53 -2.19
N ALA A 9 1.70 -3.60 -3.10
CA ALA A 9 1.63 -3.85 -4.54
C ALA A 9 2.95 -4.39 -5.14
N ARG A 10 4.09 -4.23 -4.44
CA ARG A 10 5.41 -4.65 -4.92
C ARG A 10 5.84 -6.04 -4.47
N CYS A 11 5.50 -6.42 -3.23
CA CYS A 11 6.04 -7.63 -2.63
C CYS A 11 5.01 -8.50 -1.92
N GLY A 12 3.73 -8.13 -1.93
CA GLY A 12 2.67 -8.89 -1.26
C GLY A 12 2.73 -8.88 0.27
N GLY A 13 3.68 -8.17 0.89
CA GLY A 13 3.76 -8.07 2.36
C GLY A 13 2.66 -7.17 2.94
N PRO A 14 2.42 -7.20 4.27
CA PRO A 14 1.40 -6.38 4.92
C PRO A 14 1.59 -4.89 4.62
N ALA A 15 0.55 -4.24 4.10
CA ALA A 15 0.61 -2.82 3.78
C ALA A 15 0.39 -1.95 5.01
N ILE A 16 0.98 -0.75 4.98
CA ILE A 16 0.84 0.26 6.04
C ILE A 16 0.24 1.57 5.51
N ALA A 17 0.24 1.78 4.19
CA ALA A 17 -0.24 3.03 3.60
C ALA A 17 -0.69 2.85 2.15
N LEU A 18 -1.66 3.67 1.75
CA LEU A 18 -1.98 3.98 0.37
C LEU A 18 -1.31 5.31 -0.01
N ILE A 19 -0.60 5.34 -1.13
CA ILE A 19 -0.04 6.56 -1.69
C ILE A 19 -0.77 6.87 -2.99
N GLU A 20 -1.38 8.05 -3.03
CA GLU A 20 -2.04 8.62 -4.19
C GLU A 20 -1.14 9.71 -4.78
N ALA A 21 -1.01 9.78 -6.10
CA ALA A 21 -0.20 10.76 -6.79
C ALA A 21 -0.93 11.35 -8.01
N GLY A 22 -0.82 12.66 -8.19
CA GLY A 22 -1.52 13.41 -9.24
C GLY A 22 -2.90 13.89 -8.79
N HIS A 23 -3.72 14.35 -9.75
CA HIS A 23 -5.04 14.91 -9.48
C HIS A 23 -6.14 13.97 -10.00
N PRO A 24 -7.10 13.56 -9.15
CA PRO A 24 -8.28 12.80 -9.60
C PRO A 24 -8.98 13.53 -10.75
N GLY A 25 -9.48 12.78 -11.74
CA GLY A 25 -10.23 13.34 -12.87
C GLY A 25 -9.39 13.92 -14.02
N THR A 26 -8.06 13.96 -13.91
CA THR A 26 -7.17 14.48 -14.97
C THR A 26 -6.55 13.40 -15.86
N GLY A 27 -6.84 12.12 -15.61
CA GLY A 27 -6.21 10.98 -16.31
C GLY A 27 -4.75 10.71 -15.90
N HIS A 28 -4.15 11.57 -15.08
CA HIS A 28 -2.78 11.44 -14.55
C HIS A 28 -2.72 10.92 -13.11
N TYR A 29 -3.87 10.52 -12.55
CA TYR A 29 -3.96 9.95 -11.22
C TYR A 29 -3.38 8.53 -11.18
N ARG A 30 -2.51 8.26 -10.20
CA ARG A 30 -1.97 6.93 -9.90
C ARG A 30 -2.03 6.68 -8.39
N ALA A 31 -2.18 5.42 -8.00
CA ALA A 31 -2.13 5.02 -6.60
C ALA A 31 -1.39 3.71 -6.40
N GLU A 32 -0.69 3.56 -5.28
CA GLU A 32 0.04 2.37 -4.90
C GLU A 32 -0.10 2.09 -3.40
N VAL A 33 -0.38 0.84 -3.04
CA VAL A 33 -0.38 0.38 -1.65
C VAL A 33 1.02 -0.13 -1.28
N THR A 34 1.54 0.26 -0.13
CA THR A 34 2.93 0.02 0.26
C THR A 34 3.11 -0.52 1.68
N CYS A 35 4.12 -1.37 1.87
CA CYS A 35 4.60 -1.82 3.18
C CYS A 35 5.75 -0.95 3.68
N THR A 36 6.15 -1.10 4.95
CA THR A 36 7.24 -0.33 5.58
C THR A 36 8.52 -0.34 4.74
N ARG A 37 8.88 -1.49 4.15
CA ARG A 37 10.09 -1.64 3.32
C ARG A 37 10.04 -0.81 2.03
N HIS A 38 8.88 -0.78 1.37
CA HIS A 38 8.72 -0.13 0.06
C HIS A 38 8.17 1.29 0.16
N HIS A 39 7.76 1.74 1.34
CA HIS A 39 7.19 3.06 1.56
C HIS A 39 8.09 4.20 1.05
N PRO A 40 9.41 4.23 1.36
CA PRO A 40 10.30 5.29 0.85
C PRO A 40 10.40 5.31 -0.68
N ALA A 41 10.36 4.14 -1.33
CA ALA A 41 10.41 4.06 -2.79
C ALA A 41 9.11 4.58 -3.43
N ALA A 42 7.97 4.25 -2.83
CA ALA A 42 6.67 4.73 -3.28
C ALA A 42 6.51 6.25 -3.11
N ILE A 43 7.03 6.84 -2.02
CA ILE A 43 7.05 8.31 -1.85
C ILE A 43 7.89 8.98 -2.96
N ARG A 44 9.09 8.45 -3.26
CA ARG A 44 9.93 8.98 -4.35
C ARG A 44 9.23 8.89 -5.70
N TRP A 45 8.64 7.73 -6.00
CA TRP A 45 7.84 7.55 -7.20
C TRP A 45 6.69 8.58 -7.29
N ALA A 46 5.93 8.78 -6.21
CA ALA A 46 4.81 9.71 -6.20
C ALA A 46 5.24 11.15 -6.50
N SER A 47 6.39 11.58 -5.96
CA SER A 47 6.94 12.92 -6.23
C SER A 47 7.27 13.17 -7.70
N HIS A 48 7.57 12.11 -8.47
CA HIS A 48 7.79 12.21 -9.92
C HIS A 48 6.47 12.23 -10.73
N VAL A 49 5.38 11.74 -10.16
CA VAL A 49 4.07 11.70 -10.82
C VAL A 49 3.30 13.00 -10.62
N GLY A 50 3.36 13.59 -9.42
CA GLY A 50 2.67 14.84 -9.10
C GLY A 50 2.44 15.04 -7.60
N PRO A 51 1.50 15.92 -7.22
CA PRO A 51 1.12 16.11 -5.83
C PRO A 51 0.75 14.76 -5.19
N ALA A 52 1.36 14.46 -4.06
CA ALA A 52 1.23 13.17 -3.39
C ALA A 52 0.43 13.30 -2.10
N ARG A 53 -0.45 12.33 -1.86
CA ARG A 53 -1.16 12.15 -0.59
C ARG A 53 -0.87 10.75 -0.06
N THR A 54 -0.54 10.67 1.22
CA THR A 54 -0.37 9.39 1.92
C THR A 54 -1.51 9.22 2.90
N THR A 55 -2.21 8.11 2.78
CA THR A 55 -3.27 7.71 3.70
C THR A 55 -2.80 6.45 4.45
N PRO A 56 -2.59 6.51 5.77
CA PRO A 56 -2.27 5.34 6.56
C PRO A 56 -3.38 4.30 6.44
N ILE A 57 -2.98 3.04 6.26
CA ILE A 57 -3.90 1.91 6.42
C ILE A 57 -3.85 1.58 7.90
N GLY A 58 -4.99 1.68 8.57
CA GLY A 58 -5.12 1.38 10.00
C GLY A 58 -4.84 -0.08 10.32
N ASP A 59 -5.22 -0.52 11.52
CA ASP A 59 -4.97 -1.89 11.98
C ASP A 59 -5.47 -2.91 10.95
N GLN A 60 -4.51 -3.65 10.39
CA GLN A 60 -4.78 -4.75 9.50
C GLN A 60 -5.44 -5.88 10.31
N PRO A 61 -6.41 -6.61 9.73
CA PRO A 61 -6.85 -7.85 10.36
C PRO A 61 -5.61 -8.73 10.58
N ALA A 62 -5.48 -9.33 11.77
CA ALA A 62 -4.46 -10.34 11.99
C ALA A 62 -4.71 -11.46 10.98
N LEU A 63 -3.86 -11.53 9.96
CA LEU A 63 -3.83 -12.68 9.07
C LEU A 63 -3.49 -13.86 9.96
N PHE A 64 -4.37 -14.86 9.97
CA PHE A 64 -4.04 -16.13 10.60
C PHE A 64 -2.71 -16.57 10.00
N ASP A 65 -1.66 -16.72 10.82
CA ASP A 65 -0.48 -17.48 10.43
C ASP A 65 -1.00 -18.86 10.08
N LEU A 66 -1.23 -19.12 8.78
CA LEU A 66 -1.52 -20.46 8.33
C LEU A 66 -0.25 -21.26 8.64
N PRO A 67 -0.30 -22.27 9.52
CA PRO A 67 0.89 -23.05 9.81
C PRO A 67 1.40 -23.61 8.50
N GLU A 68 2.70 -23.41 8.25
CA GLU A 68 3.39 -24.01 7.13
C GLU A 68 3.10 -25.51 7.18
N VAL A 69 2.33 -26.01 6.21
CA VAL A 69 2.04 -27.44 6.10
C VAL A 69 3.33 -28.10 5.64
N THR A 70 4.14 -28.54 6.59
CA THR A 70 5.25 -29.46 6.32
C THR A 70 4.65 -30.74 5.76
N ARG A 71 5.03 -31.08 4.53
CA ARG A 71 4.70 -32.35 3.88
C ARG A 71 5.89 -33.28 3.90
#